data_AF-A0A2V0MSH2-F1
#
_entry.id   AF-A0A2V0MSH2-F1
#
_cell.length_a   1.000
_cell.length_b   1.000
_cell.length_c   1.000
_cell.angle_alpha   90.00
_cell.angle_beta   90.00
_cell.angle_gamma   90.00
#
_symmetry.space_group_name_H-M   'P 1'
#
loop_
_entity.id
_entity.type
_entity.pdbx_description
1 polymer ?
#
loop_
_entity_poly.entity_id
_entity_poly.type
_entity_poly.pdbx_seq_one_letter_code
_entity_poly.pdbx_strand_id
1 'polypeptide(L)'
;MRWWNSRIGGAEAERGRLLSGSIQPMKVARLAPVAAVAVAIGLAAPAHADPDTDFNYQINSYGIYGPHDYNPYIAKIACRRLGDGVDPDAAASARFLSHNLPRGTTQVQTYQFLGSAISFYCPDLAPKLQNIPGT
;
A
#
# COMPACT_ATOMS: atom_id res chain seq x y z
N MET A 1 3.22 11.80 -22.33
CA MET A 1 2.97 13.17 -21.83
C MET A 1 2.39 14.03 -22.94
N ARG A 2 1.09 14.32 -22.92
CA ARG A 2 0.44 15.20 -23.90
C ARG A 2 -0.91 15.61 -23.33
N TRP A 3 -0.94 16.60 -22.43
CA TRP A 3 -2.13 17.41 -22.09
C TRP A 3 -1.65 18.57 -21.21
N TRP A 4 -0.94 19.52 -21.82
CA TRP A 4 -0.75 20.86 -21.26
C TRP A 4 -0.63 21.84 -22.43
N ASN A 5 -1.76 22.37 -22.89
CA ASN A 5 -1.95 23.76 -23.33
C ASN A 5 -3.29 23.88 -24.05
N SER A 6 -4.19 24.70 -23.53
CA SER A 6 -5.15 25.45 -24.36
C SER A 6 -5.89 26.52 -23.56
N ARG A 7 -5.66 27.76 -24.01
CA ARG A 7 -6.57 28.92 -23.95
C ARG A 7 -6.54 29.78 -22.70
N ILE A 8 -5.55 30.67 -22.71
CA ILE A 8 -5.73 32.09 -22.37
C ILE A 8 -6.43 32.76 -23.57
N GLY A 9 -7.46 33.56 -23.32
CA GLY A 9 -8.00 34.51 -24.30
C GLY A 9 -9.45 34.90 -24.04
N GLY A 10 -9.67 36.20 -23.81
CA GLY A 10 -11.00 36.83 -23.92
C GLY A 10 -11.42 37.63 -22.70
N ALA A 11 -10.92 38.86 -22.60
CA ALA A 11 -11.64 39.92 -21.90
C ALA A 11 -12.75 40.42 -22.82
N GLU A 12 -14.00 40.45 -22.35
CA GLU A 12 -15.06 41.26 -22.94
C GLU A 12 -15.98 41.71 -21.80
N ALA A 13 -16.17 43.01 -21.71
CA ALA A 13 -16.95 43.69 -20.70
C ALA A 13 -18.41 43.79 -21.13
N GLU A 14 -19.37 43.45 -20.26
CA GLU A 14 -20.75 43.94 -20.40
C GLU A 14 -21.28 44.54 -19.10
N ARG A 15 -21.60 45.84 -19.20
CA ARG A 15 -22.34 46.65 -18.23
C ARG A 15 -23.83 46.32 -18.32
N GLY A 16 -24.49 46.10 -17.18
CA GLY A 16 -25.95 45.88 -17.14
C GLY A 16 -26.60 46.07 -15.78
N ARG A 17 -26.45 47.28 -15.21
CA ARG A 17 -27.39 48.03 -14.35
C ARG A 17 -28.67 47.29 -13.87
N LEU A 18 -28.87 47.16 -12.55
CA LEU A 18 -29.83 47.95 -11.76
C LEU A 18 -29.92 47.43 -10.31
N LEU A 19 -29.94 48.40 -9.40
CA LEU A 19 -29.92 48.27 -7.95
C LEU A 19 -31.31 47.86 -7.43
N SER A 20 -31.36 46.90 -6.51
CA SER A 20 -32.50 46.76 -5.59
C SER A 20 -32.10 46.00 -4.32
N GLY A 21 -32.19 46.68 -3.17
CA GLY A 21 -32.63 46.03 -1.93
C GLY A 21 -31.60 45.61 -0.89
N SER A 22 -31.49 46.44 0.14
CA SER A 22 -31.34 46.08 1.57
C SER A 22 -29.94 45.73 2.12
N ILE A 23 -29.38 46.67 2.88
CA ILE A 23 -28.21 46.45 3.75
C ILE A 23 -28.71 45.74 5.02
N GLN A 24 -28.45 44.44 5.16
CA GLN A 24 -28.66 43.72 6.43
C GLN A 24 -27.36 43.69 7.25
N PRO A 25 -27.39 43.98 8.57
CA PRO A 25 -26.22 43.85 9.41
C PRO A 25 -25.91 42.36 9.61
N MET A 26 -24.84 41.86 8.99
CA MET A 26 -24.37 40.50 9.25
C MET A 26 -23.85 40.39 10.69
N LYS A 27 -24.68 39.76 11.50
CA LYS A 27 -24.44 39.27 12.86
C LYS A 27 -23.11 38.51 12.91
N VAL A 28 -22.30 38.84 13.90
CA VAL A 28 -20.99 38.26 14.20
C VAL A 28 -21.03 36.73 14.12
N ALA A 29 -20.46 36.15 13.07
CA ALA A 29 -20.33 34.70 12.91
C ALA A 29 -18.94 34.37 12.35
N ARG A 30 -17.88 34.71 13.10
CA ARG A 30 -16.48 34.42 12.73
C ARG A 30 -15.88 33.28 13.58
N LEU A 31 -16.61 32.18 13.76
CA LEU A 31 -16.08 30.96 14.40
C LEU A 31 -16.46 29.65 13.68
N ALA A 32 -17.21 29.70 12.58
CA ALA A 32 -17.64 28.52 11.85
C ALA A 32 -16.51 27.63 11.24
N PRO A 33 -15.34 28.13 10.79
CA PRO A 33 -14.42 27.29 10.04
C PRO A 33 -13.62 26.29 10.91
N VAL A 34 -13.48 26.54 12.22
CA VAL A 34 -12.67 25.67 13.11
C VAL A 34 -13.42 24.39 13.51
N ALA A 35 -14.74 24.48 13.70
CA ALA A 35 -15.56 23.32 14.06
C ALA A 35 -15.65 22.28 12.93
N ALA A 36 -15.62 22.72 11.66
CA ALA A 36 -15.72 21.82 10.51
C ALA A 36 -14.48 20.91 10.34
N VAL A 37 -13.28 21.38 10.71
CA VAL A 37 -12.04 20.61 10.59
C VAL A 37 -11.98 19.45 11.59
N ALA A 38 -12.44 19.65 12.83
CA ALA A 38 -12.43 18.62 13.86
C ALA A 38 -13.37 17.44 13.52
N VAL A 39 -14.54 17.74 12.93
CA VAL A 39 -15.48 16.70 12.47
C VAL A 39 -14.90 15.91 11.29
N ALA A 40 -14.22 16.58 10.35
CA ALA A 40 -13.62 15.93 9.20
C ALA A 40 -12.52 14.91 9.58
N ILE A 41 -11.70 15.21 10.59
CA ILE A 41 -10.67 14.28 11.09
C ILE A 41 -11.32 13.11 11.84
N GLY A 42 -12.39 13.35 12.62
CA GLY A 42 -13.10 12.31 13.36
C GLY A 42 -13.87 11.30 12.49
N LEU A 43 -14.18 11.66 11.24
CA LEU A 43 -14.86 10.79 10.27
C LEU A 43 -13.91 10.14 9.26
N ALA A 44 -12.61 10.46 9.30
CA ALA A 44 -11.64 9.80 8.43
C ALA A 44 -11.45 8.35 8.91
N ALA A 45 -11.82 7.38 8.06
CA ALA A 45 -11.51 5.99 8.31
C ALA A 45 -9.98 5.81 8.37
N PRO A 46 -9.46 5.01 9.32
CA PRO A 46 -8.03 4.72 9.35
C PRO A 46 -7.60 4.13 8.00
N ALA A 47 -6.55 4.70 7.41
CA ALA A 47 -5.93 4.12 6.24
C ALA A 47 -5.33 2.76 6.66
N HIS A 48 -6.01 1.67 6.30
CA HIS A 48 -5.47 0.33 6.49
C HIS A 48 -4.23 0.21 5.60
N ALA A 49 -3.10 -0.21 6.16
CA ALA A 49 -1.91 -0.46 5.36
C ALA A 49 -2.22 -1.54 4.30
N ASP A 50 -1.66 -1.36 3.11
CA ASP A 50 -1.63 -2.44 2.13
C ASP A 50 -0.88 -3.64 2.75
N PRO A 51 -1.39 -4.88 2.67
CA PRO A 51 -0.69 -6.07 3.10
C PRO A 51 0.80 -6.15 2.71
N ASP A 52 1.20 -5.53 1.60
CA ASP A 52 2.59 -5.43 1.16
C ASP A 52 3.47 -4.61 2.11
N THR A 53 2.93 -3.53 2.67
CA THR A 53 3.59 -2.71 3.70
C THR A 53 3.78 -3.52 4.99
N ASP A 54 2.73 -4.22 5.43
CA ASP A 54 2.78 -5.05 6.64
C ASP A 54 3.72 -6.25 6.48
N PHE A 55 3.74 -6.86 5.29
CA PHE A 55 4.69 -7.91 4.94
C PHE A 55 6.14 -7.42 5.04
N ASN A 56 6.42 -6.22 4.49
CA ASN A 56 7.75 -5.61 4.61
C ASN A 56 8.14 -5.37 6.07
N TYR A 57 7.23 -4.87 6.91
CA TYR A 57 7.50 -4.73 8.34
C TYR A 57 7.83 -6.07 9.01
N GLN A 58 7.10 -7.13 8.66
CA GLN A 58 7.35 -8.47 9.18
C GLN A 58 8.76 -8.96 8.83
N ILE A 59 9.15 -8.91 7.55
CA ILE A 59 10.46 -9.44 7.12
C ILE A 59 11.64 -8.57 7.54
N ASN A 60 11.41 -7.26 7.74
CA ASN A 60 12.41 -6.36 8.32
C ASN A 60 12.78 -6.80 9.75
N SER A 61 11.86 -7.41 10.51
CA SER A 61 12.17 -7.96 11.84
C SER A 61 13.16 -9.14 11.78
N TYR A 62 13.24 -9.83 10.65
CA TYR A 62 14.22 -10.89 10.39
C TYR A 62 15.55 -10.33 9.86
N GLY A 63 15.65 -9.02 9.61
CA GLY A 63 16.80 -8.39 8.98
C GLY A 63 16.83 -8.54 7.46
N ILE A 64 15.69 -8.82 6.81
CA ILE A 64 15.58 -8.89 5.35
C ILE A 64 15.04 -7.55 4.84
N TYR A 65 15.90 -6.75 4.21
CA TYR A 65 15.56 -5.43 3.68
C TYR A 65 15.60 -5.43 2.16
N GLY A 66 14.72 -4.64 1.52
CA GLY A 66 14.70 -4.50 0.07
C GLY A 66 13.80 -3.34 -0.38
N PRO A 67 13.70 -3.11 -1.70
CA PRO A 67 12.73 -2.17 -2.25
C PRO A 67 11.30 -2.55 -1.84
N HIS A 68 10.48 -1.55 -1.52
CA HIS A 68 9.12 -1.73 -0.99
C HIS A 68 8.30 -2.76 -1.78
N ASP A 69 8.33 -2.71 -3.12
CA ASP A 69 7.46 -3.57 -3.93
C ASP A 69 8.14 -4.89 -4.36
N TYR A 70 9.46 -5.02 -4.19
CA TYR A 70 10.20 -6.17 -4.69
C TYR A 70 9.99 -7.42 -3.83
N ASN A 71 10.09 -7.30 -2.51
CA ASN A 71 9.91 -8.42 -1.59
C ASN A 71 8.47 -8.97 -1.63
N PRO A 72 7.41 -8.13 -1.55
CA PRO A 72 6.03 -8.57 -1.76
C PRO A 72 5.82 -9.26 -3.11
N TYR A 73 6.40 -8.73 -4.18
CA TYR A 73 6.29 -9.32 -5.51
C TYR A 73 6.89 -10.74 -5.57
N ILE A 74 8.10 -10.92 -5.04
CA ILE A 74 8.76 -12.23 -4.99
C ILE A 74 8.01 -13.20 -4.06
N ALA A 75 7.44 -12.72 -2.95
CA ALA A 75 6.61 -13.53 -2.05
C ALA A 75 5.36 -14.07 -2.76
N LYS A 76 4.66 -13.21 -3.52
CA LYS A 76 3.51 -13.59 -4.34
C LYS A 76 3.89 -14.61 -5.43
N ILE A 77 5.07 -14.46 -6.04
CA ILE A 77 5.60 -15.45 -6.99
C ILE A 77 5.84 -16.80 -6.30
N ALA A 78 6.48 -16.83 -5.13
CA ALA A 78 6.72 -18.06 -4.39
C ALA A 78 5.40 -18.80 -4.07
N CYS A 79 4.39 -18.06 -3.58
CA CYS A 79 3.04 -18.58 -3.38
C CYS A 79 2.44 -19.17 -4.67
N ARG A 80 2.54 -18.45 -5.79
CA ARG A 80 2.01 -18.92 -7.07
C ARG A 80 2.71 -20.19 -7.56
N ARG A 81 4.04 -20.22 -7.47
CA ARG A 81 4.85 -21.39 -7.86
C ARG A 81 4.50 -22.62 -7.02
N LEU A 82 4.32 -22.45 -5.71
CA LEU A 82 3.94 -23.53 -4.80
C LEU A 82 2.50 -24.01 -5.04
N GLY A 83 1.57 -23.08 -5.31
CA GLY A 83 0.18 -23.39 -5.63
C GLY A 83 0.02 -24.15 -6.94
N ASP A 84 0.73 -23.71 -7.98
CA ASP A 84 0.70 -24.31 -9.32
C ASP A 84 1.55 -25.59 -9.42
N GLY A 85 2.29 -25.96 -8.36
CA GLY A 85 3.16 -27.14 -8.34
C GLY A 85 4.46 -26.99 -9.13
N VAL A 86 4.82 -25.77 -9.55
CA VAL A 86 6.14 -25.46 -10.12
C VAL A 86 7.24 -25.70 -9.09
N ASP A 87 6.97 -25.28 -7.85
CA ASP A 87 7.72 -25.74 -6.69
C ASP A 87 6.93 -26.89 -6.05
N PRO A 88 7.46 -28.13 -6.05
CA PRO A 88 6.73 -29.28 -5.52
C PRO A 88 6.52 -29.23 -4.01
N ASP A 89 7.37 -28.50 -3.29
CA ASP A 89 7.36 -28.37 -1.84
C ASP A 89 7.93 -27.02 -1.36
N ALA A 90 7.82 -26.76 -0.06
CA ALA A 90 8.37 -25.57 0.57
C ALA A 90 9.89 -25.44 0.41
N ALA A 91 10.63 -26.56 0.34
CA ALA A 91 12.08 -26.53 0.18
C ALA A 91 12.51 -26.06 -1.23
N ALA A 92 11.73 -26.37 -2.26
CA ALA A 92 11.89 -25.84 -3.61
C ALA A 92 11.55 -24.34 -3.67
N SER A 93 10.47 -23.90 -3.02
CA SER A 93 10.16 -22.47 -2.91
C SER A 93 11.22 -21.70 -2.12
N ALA A 94 11.77 -22.27 -1.05
CA ALA A 94 12.88 -21.68 -0.32
C ALA A 94 14.15 -21.57 -1.18
N ARG A 95 14.44 -22.57 -2.03
CA ARG A 95 15.54 -22.48 -3.01
C ARG A 95 15.31 -21.33 -4.01
N PHE A 96 14.11 -21.21 -4.57
CA PHE A 96 13.74 -20.07 -5.42
C PHE A 96 13.99 -18.73 -4.69
N LEU A 97 13.53 -18.60 -3.46
CA LEU A 97 13.72 -17.39 -2.65
C LEU A 97 15.20 -17.11 -2.38
N SER A 98 16.00 -18.13 -2.05
CA SER A 98 17.43 -17.95 -1.76
C SER A 98 18.24 -17.35 -2.92
N HIS A 99 17.76 -17.51 -4.17
CA HIS A 99 18.36 -16.93 -5.37
C HIS A 99 17.85 -15.52 -5.70
N ASN A 100 16.72 -15.10 -5.13
CA ASN A 100 16.07 -13.82 -5.43
C ASN A 100 16.06 -12.85 -4.25
N LEU A 101 16.34 -13.32 -3.04
CA LEU A 101 16.52 -12.47 -1.86
C LEU A 101 17.90 -11.77 -1.88
N PRO A 102 18.07 -10.69 -1.10
CA PRO A 102 19.33 -9.99 -0.99
C PRO A 102 20.52 -10.92 -0.70
N ARG A 103 21.69 -10.57 -1.24
CA ARG A 103 22.91 -11.33 -0.97
C ARG A 103 23.20 -11.36 0.53
N GLY A 104 23.54 -12.54 1.05
CA GLY A 104 23.81 -12.74 2.47
C GLY A 104 22.58 -13.11 3.30
N THR A 105 21.37 -13.15 2.71
CA THR A 105 20.21 -13.76 3.37
C THR A 105 20.51 -15.21 3.71
N THR A 106 20.36 -15.56 4.99
CA THR A 106 20.63 -16.90 5.50
C THR A 106 19.53 -17.87 5.14
N GLN A 107 19.80 -19.17 5.26
CA GLN A 107 18.77 -20.20 5.08
C GLN A 107 17.61 -20.01 6.05
N VAL A 108 17.88 -19.70 7.31
CA VAL A 108 16.85 -19.44 8.33
C VAL A 108 15.97 -18.26 7.92
N GLN A 109 16.58 -17.13 7.54
CA GLN A 109 15.85 -15.96 7.05
C GLN A 109 15.02 -16.28 5.80
N THR A 110 15.52 -17.11 4.90
CA THR A 110 14.79 -17.54 3.70
C THR A 110 13.52 -18.31 4.07
N TYR A 111 13.58 -19.21 5.05
CA TYR A 111 12.39 -19.92 5.53
C TYR A 111 11.44 -19.02 6.33
N GLN A 112 11.96 -18.06 7.11
CA GLN A 112 11.14 -17.04 7.77
C GLN A 112 10.37 -16.19 6.74
N PHE A 113 11.05 -15.79 5.66
CA PHE A 113 10.43 -15.10 4.54
C PHE A 113 9.33 -15.96 3.90
N LEU A 114 9.62 -17.24 3.60
CA LEU A 114 8.65 -18.15 2.99
C LEU A 114 7.42 -18.34 3.89
N GLY A 115 7.63 -18.55 5.20
CA GLY A 115 6.54 -18.68 6.16
C GLY A 115 5.66 -17.42 6.19
N SER A 116 6.28 -16.25 6.25
CA SER A 116 5.54 -14.97 6.18
C SER A 116 4.81 -14.80 4.84
N ALA A 117 5.42 -15.19 3.72
CA ALA A 117 4.79 -15.10 2.40
C ALA A 117 3.51 -15.94 2.34
N ILE A 118 3.57 -17.17 2.86
CA ILE A 118 2.41 -18.08 2.91
C ILE A 118 1.33 -17.53 3.83
N SER A 119 1.68 -17.04 5.02
CA SER A 119 0.72 -16.43 5.94
C SER A 119 0.01 -15.20 5.35
N PHE A 120 0.72 -14.35 4.60
CA PHE A 120 0.16 -13.11 4.06
C PHE A 120 -0.60 -13.29 2.74
N TYR A 121 -0.11 -14.14 1.83
CA TYR A 121 -0.60 -14.15 0.45
C TYR A 121 -1.23 -15.47 0.00
N CYS A 122 -0.95 -16.59 0.67
CA CYS A 122 -1.53 -17.88 0.31
C CYS A 122 -1.77 -18.79 1.51
N PRO A 123 -2.58 -18.37 2.50
CA PRO A 123 -2.75 -19.10 3.76
C PRO A 123 -3.33 -20.51 3.57
N ASP A 124 -4.12 -20.72 2.51
CA ASP A 124 -4.66 -22.04 2.15
C ASP A 124 -3.56 -23.06 1.78
N LEU A 125 -2.36 -22.58 1.44
CA LEU A 125 -1.19 -23.42 1.15
C LEU A 125 -0.35 -23.70 2.40
N ALA A 126 -0.74 -23.24 3.60
CA ALA A 126 -0.05 -23.55 4.85
C ALA A 126 0.22 -25.05 5.07
N PRO A 127 -0.66 -26.00 4.69
CA PRO A 127 -0.36 -27.43 4.80
C PRO A 127 0.85 -27.89 3.96
N LYS A 128 1.26 -27.13 2.93
CA LYS A 128 2.45 -27.41 2.12
C LYS A 128 3.77 -27.02 2.80
N LEU A 129 3.72 -26.41 3.99
CA LEU A 129 4.90 -26.10 4.81
C LEU A 129 5.49 -27.31 5.55
N GLN A 130 4.89 -28.49 5.39
CA GLN A 130 5.44 -29.73 5.92
C GLN A 130 6.86 -29.94 5.38
N ASN A 131 7.76 -30.42 6.23
CA ASN A 131 9.18 -30.68 5.94
C ASN A 131 10.09 -29.45 5.81
N ILE A 132 9.75 -28.30 6.40
CA ILE A 132 10.78 -27.26 6.65
C ILE A 132 11.79 -27.81 7.67
N PRO A 133 13.11 -27.77 7.39
CA PRO A 133 14.12 -28.13 8.38
C PRO A 133 13.94 -27.25 9.62
N GLY A 134 13.75 -27.89 10.78
CA GLY A 134 13.71 -27.18 12.06
C GLY A 134 15.00 -26.39 12.25
N THR A 135 14.84 -25.11 12.56
CA THR A 135 15.92 -24.17 12.88
C THR A 135 16.75 -24.65 14.06
#